data_AF-A0A0F7TGK8-F1
#
_entry.id   AF-A0A0F7TGK8-F1
#
_cell.length_a   1.000
_cell.length_b   1.000
_cell.length_c   1.000
_cell.angle_alpha   90.00
_cell.angle_beta   90.00
_cell.angle_gamma   90.00
#
_symmetry.space_group_name_H-M   'P 1'
#
loop_
_entity.id
_entity.type
_entity.pdbx_description
1 polymer ?
#
loop_
_entity_poly.entity_id
_entity_poly.type
_entity_poly.pdbx_seq_one_letter_code
_entity_poly.pdbx_strand_id
1 'polypeptide(L)'
;MTQPSTHQARSAYRALLREIPRANRATPSPLHQRLRAIFRSQEQSPSTPSALPPPHASSNASSTQPSVFSIPSSPEEHALRLQEAEQLAQYAKAQRTYAELLLRYNPGMDMEEEERIRLTARRVGFDLPELHNPEEGKGQKE
;
A
#
# COMPACT_ATOMS: atom_id res chain seq x y z
N MET A 1 -6.24 -27.67 -25.12
CA MET A 1 -7.26 -27.21 -24.17
C MET A 1 -6.57 -26.81 -22.86
N THR A 2 -6.02 -25.61 -22.78
CA THR A 2 -5.46 -25.03 -21.56
C THR A 2 -5.79 -23.53 -21.59
N GLN A 3 -5.75 -22.85 -20.45
CA GLN A 3 -5.58 -21.38 -20.34
C GLN A 3 -6.77 -20.41 -20.04
N PRO A 4 -8.04 -20.76 -19.75
CA PRO A 4 -9.00 -19.73 -19.33
C PRO A 4 -8.62 -19.11 -17.97
N SER A 5 -8.19 -19.94 -17.01
CA SER A 5 -7.76 -19.49 -15.68
C SER A 5 -6.49 -18.63 -15.71
N THR A 6 -5.54 -18.95 -16.59
CA THR A 6 -4.28 -18.20 -16.69
C THR A 6 -4.49 -16.83 -17.34
N HIS A 7 -5.43 -16.71 -18.28
CA HIS A 7 -5.81 -15.43 -18.85
C HIS A 7 -6.50 -14.53 -17.81
N GLN A 8 -7.41 -15.08 -17.02
CA GLN A 8 -8.07 -14.37 -15.92
C GLN A 8 -7.06 -13.88 -14.87
N ALA A 9 -6.12 -14.76 -14.47
CA ALA A 9 -5.03 -14.40 -13.57
C ALA A 9 -4.19 -13.24 -14.08
N ARG A 10 -3.81 -13.26 -15.36
CA ARG A 10 -3.06 -12.17 -16.00
C ARG A 10 -3.85 -10.87 -16.06
N SER A 11 -5.16 -10.95 -16.33
CA SER A 11 -6.05 -9.79 -16.35
C SER A 11 -6.14 -9.15 -14.96
N ALA A 12 -6.44 -9.93 -13.92
CA ALA A 12 -6.52 -9.46 -12.53
C ALA A 12 -5.19 -8.84 -12.07
N TYR A 13 -4.06 -9.51 -12.34
CA TYR A 13 -2.72 -8.99 -12.05
C TYR A 13 -2.47 -7.63 -12.73
N ARG A 14 -2.81 -7.49 -14.01
CA ARG A 14 -2.63 -6.23 -14.74
C ARG A 14 -3.56 -5.13 -14.23
N ALA A 15 -4.77 -5.47 -13.78
CA ALA A 15 -5.68 -4.52 -13.16
C ALA A 15 -5.05 -3.95 -11.87
N LEU A 16 -4.55 -4.82 -10.98
CA LEU A 16 -3.85 -4.39 -9.76
C LEU A 16 -2.64 -3.50 -10.06
N LEU A 17 -1.79 -3.88 -11.02
CA LEU A 17 -0.64 -3.08 -11.41
C LEU A 17 -0.98 -1.71 -12.04
N ARG A 18 -2.21 -1.52 -12.53
CA ARG A 18 -2.65 -0.21 -13.05
C ARG A 18 -3.04 0.73 -11.93
N GLU A 19 -3.59 0.20 -10.84
CA GLU A 19 -4.03 0.99 -9.69
C GLU A 19 -2.86 1.37 -8.76
N ILE A 20 -1.78 0.58 -8.74
CA ILE A 20 -0.56 0.97 -8.01
C ILE A 20 0.07 2.18 -8.71
N PRO A 21 0.37 3.27 -7.98
CA PRO A 21 1.10 4.41 -8.53
C PRO A 21 2.38 3.90 -9.21
N ARG A 22 2.47 4.06 -10.53
CA ARG A 22 3.67 3.69 -11.28
C ARG A 22 4.78 4.62 -10.80
N ALA A 23 5.59 4.13 -9.88
CA ALA A 23 6.83 4.79 -9.51
C ALA A 23 7.69 4.80 -10.78
N ASN A 24 7.70 5.93 -11.50
CA ASN A 24 8.56 6.14 -12.65
C ASN A 24 10.00 6.32 -12.15
N ARG A 25 10.59 5.22 -11.67
CA ARG A 25 11.99 5.17 -11.26
C ARG A 25 12.78 4.61 -12.42
N ALA A 26 13.33 5.51 -13.24
CA ALA A 26 14.25 5.16 -14.32
C ALA A 26 15.51 4.44 -13.79
N THR A 27 15.90 4.68 -12.54
CA THR A 27 17.03 4.04 -11.87
C THR A 27 16.57 3.31 -10.60
N PRO A 28 16.97 2.04 -10.38
CA PRO A 28 16.69 1.34 -9.13
C PRO A 28 17.33 2.08 -7.96
N SER A 29 16.65 2.13 -6.81
CA SER A 29 17.21 2.80 -5.63
C SER A 29 18.51 2.11 -5.17
N PRO A 30 19.44 2.84 -4.52
CA PRO A 30 20.67 2.25 -3.98
C PRO A 30 20.41 1.08 -3.02
N LEU A 31 19.32 1.17 -2.22
CA LEU A 31 18.85 0.08 -1.35
C LEU A 31 18.46 -1.16 -2.18
N HIS A 32 17.71 -0.98 -3.27
CA HIS A 32 17.30 -2.08 -4.14
C HIS A 32 18.51 -2.80 -4.77
N GLN A 33 19.55 -2.05 -5.14
CA GLN A 33 20.81 -2.63 -5.61
C GLN A 33 21.50 -3.46 -4.53
N ARG A 34 21.55 -2.96 -3.29
CA ARG A 34 22.14 -3.67 -2.14
C ARG A 34 21.38 -4.95 -1.81
N LEU A 35 20.04 -4.92 -1.77
CA LEU A 35 19.23 -6.12 -1.54
C LEU A 35 19.44 -7.16 -2.64
N ARG A 36 19.46 -6.74 -3.91
CA ARG A 36 19.78 -7.66 -5.03
C ARG A 36 21.15 -8.31 -4.87
N ALA A 37 22.16 -7.57 -4.44
CA ALA A 37 23.49 -8.11 -4.19
C ALA A 37 23.47 -9.18 -3.10
N ILE A 38 22.81 -8.91 -1.95
CA ILE A 38 22.71 -9.85 -0.82
C ILE A 38 22.04 -11.17 -1.24
N PHE A 39 20.89 -11.09 -1.92
CA PHE A 39 20.16 -12.29 -2.36
C PHE A 39 20.92 -13.08 -3.43
N ARG A 40 21.59 -12.39 -4.36
CA ARG A 40 22.42 -13.04 -5.39
C ARG A 40 23.65 -13.72 -4.78
N SER A 41 24.22 -13.18 -3.70
CA SER A 41 25.32 -13.82 -2.96
C SER A 41 24.91 -15.09 -2.21
N GLN A 42 23.64 -15.24 -1.82
CA GLN A 42 23.16 -16.45 -1.14
C GLN A 42 23.02 -17.66 -2.08
N GLU A 43 22.76 -17.45 -3.36
CA GLU A 43 22.62 -18.55 -4.33
C GLU A 43 23.96 -19.11 -4.84
N GLN A 44 25.08 -18.48 -4.48
CA GLN A 44 26.43 -18.85 -4.93
C GLN A 44 27.23 -19.66 -3.89
N SER A 45 26.56 -20.53 -3.13
CA SER A 45 27.20 -21.67 -2.48
C SER A 45 27.14 -22.90 -3.42
N PRO A 46 28.17 -23.14 -4.25
CA PRO A 46 28.27 -24.37 -5.01
C PRO A 46 28.34 -25.56 -4.04
N SER A 47 27.56 -26.58 -4.37
CA SER A 47 27.47 -27.90 -3.74
C SER A 47 28.82 -28.48 -3.31
N THR A 48 29.00 -28.68 -2.00
CA THR A 48 29.93 -29.67 -1.43
C THR A 48 29.10 -30.89 -0.98
N PRO A 49 29.17 -32.04 -1.67
CA PRO A 49 28.51 -33.25 -1.19
C PRO A 49 29.45 -33.96 -0.20
N SER A 50 29.23 -33.78 1.10
CA SER A 50 29.52 -34.74 2.18
C SER A 50 29.54 -34.05 3.54
N ALA A 51 28.42 -34.13 4.28
CA ALA A 51 28.38 -34.35 5.73
C ALA A 51 26.94 -34.12 6.25
N LEU A 52 26.30 -35.23 6.63
CA LEU A 52 25.32 -35.42 7.70
C LEU A 52 24.46 -34.22 8.17
N PRO A 53 23.11 -34.29 8.06
CA PRO A 53 22.23 -33.33 8.74
C PRO A 53 22.09 -33.66 10.25
N PRO A 54 22.03 -32.67 11.16
CA PRO A 54 21.53 -32.89 12.51
C PRO A 54 19.99 -33.09 12.50
N PRO A 55 19.44 -34.06 13.25
CA PRO A 55 18.01 -34.40 13.25
C PRO A 55 17.26 -33.65 14.36
N HIS A 56 17.08 -32.34 14.25
CA HIS A 56 16.20 -31.58 15.17
C HIS A 56 16.04 -30.14 14.69
N ALA A 57 15.21 -29.94 13.68
CA ALA A 57 14.49 -28.68 13.53
C ALA A 57 13.02 -29.04 13.46
N SER A 58 12.37 -28.85 14.60
CA SER A 58 11.00 -29.18 14.89
C SER A 58 10.05 -28.64 13.82
N SER A 59 9.23 -29.56 13.33
CA SER A 59 7.85 -29.30 12.93
C SER A 59 7.23 -28.22 13.81
N ASN A 60 6.95 -27.05 13.25
CA ASN A 60 6.00 -26.09 13.82
C ASN A 60 5.57 -25.10 12.74
N ALA A 61 4.42 -25.39 12.13
CA ALA A 61 3.43 -24.37 11.74
C ALA A 61 2.15 -25.04 11.24
N SER A 62 1.50 -25.83 12.10
CA SER A 62 0.04 -25.95 12.08
C SER A 62 -0.54 -24.62 12.57
N SER A 63 -0.59 -23.65 11.68
CA SER A 63 -1.36 -22.42 11.83
C SER A 63 -2.47 -22.48 10.81
N THR A 64 -3.68 -22.78 11.26
CA THR A 64 -4.93 -22.83 10.49
C THR A 64 -5.41 -21.42 10.08
N GLN A 65 -4.48 -20.57 9.68
CA GLN A 65 -4.73 -19.26 9.10
C GLN A 65 -4.00 -19.25 7.76
N PRO A 66 -4.70 -19.14 6.62
CA PRO A 66 -4.03 -19.02 5.34
C PRO A 66 -3.17 -17.75 5.39
N SER A 67 -1.85 -17.92 5.44
CA SER A 67 -0.95 -16.77 5.42
C SER A 67 -1.20 -15.99 4.12
N VAL A 68 -1.27 -14.67 4.22
CA VAL A 68 -1.59 -13.76 3.09
C VAL A 68 -0.64 -13.96 1.90
N PHE A 69 0.55 -14.50 2.15
CA PHE A 69 1.59 -14.74 1.14
C PHE A 69 1.86 -16.22 0.82
N SER A 70 1.01 -17.15 1.27
CA SER A 70 1.15 -18.57 0.92
C SER A 70 0.82 -18.83 -0.55
N ILE A 71 1.62 -19.68 -1.20
CA ILE A 71 1.33 -20.19 -2.54
C ILE A 71 0.14 -21.14 -2.43
N PRO A 72 -0.98 -20.91 -3.14
CA PRO A 72 -2.13 -21.82 -3.15
C PRO A 72 -1.69 -23.20 -3.64
N SER A 73 -2.11 -24.24 -2.94
CA SER A 73 -1.73 -25.63 -3.22
C SER A 73 -2.86 -26.41 -3.90
N SER A 74 -4.11 -25.96 -3.74
CA SER A 74 -5.31 -26.58 -4.33
C SER A 74 -5.89 -25.73 -5.48
N PRO A 75 -6.46 -26.36 -6.55
CA PRO A 75 -7.12 -25.64 -7.64
C PRO A 75 -8.30 -24.76 -7.18
N GLU A 76 -9.00 -25.15 -6.10
CA GLU A 76 -10.08 -24.36 -5.53
C GLU A 76 -9.55 -23.09 -4.86
N GLU A 77 -8.43 -23.19 -4.15
CA GLU A 77 -7.75 -22.04 -3.54
C GLU A 77 -7.29 -21.05 -4.62
N HIS A 78 -6.81 -21.54 -5.77
CA HIS A 78 -6.46 -20.68 -6.89
C HIS A 78 -7.66 -19.85 -7.39
N ALA A 79 -8.84 -20.46 -7.48
CA ALA A 79 -10.06 -19.75 -7.91
C ALA A 79 -10.48 -18.69 -6.89
N LEU A 80 -10.44 -19.01 -5.59
CA LEU A 80 -10.73 -18.05 -4.51
C LEU A 80 -9.75 -16.88 -4.52
N ARG A 81 -8.44 -17.15 -4.67
CA ARG A 81 -7.41 -16.11 -4.78
C ARG A 81 -7.62 -15.21 -6.00
N LEU A 82 -8.09 -15.76 -7.12
CA LEU A 82 -8.43 -14.97 -8.31
C LEU A 82 -9.59 -14.02 -8.05
N GLN A 83 -10.67 -14.52 -7.43
CA GLN A 83 -11.81 -13.70 -7.06
C GLN A 83 -11.42 -12.59 -6.06
N GLU A 84 -10.63 -12.93 -5.04
CA GLU A 84 -10.07 -11.98 -4.09
C GLU A 84 -9.27 -10.87 -4.79
N ALA A 85 -8.39 -11.26 -5.73
CA ALA A 85 -7.60 -10.30 -6.51
C ALA A 85 -8.46 -9.36 -7.37
N GLU A 86 -9.53 -9.88 -7.98
CA GLU A 86 -10.50 -9.07 -8.74
C GLU A 86 -11.25 -8.07 -7.85
N GLN A 87 -11.69 -8.50 -6.67
CA GLN A 87 -12.34 -7.63 -5.67
C GLN A 87 -11.39 -6.52 -5.21
N LEU A 88 -10.12 -6.85 -4.93
CA LEU A 88 -9.11 -5.86 -4.55
C LEU A 88 -8.84 -4.85 -5.68
N ALA A 89 -8.80 -5.30 -6.93
CA ALA A 89 -8.63 -4.40 -8.07
C ALA A 89 -9.80 -3.41 -8.19
N GLN A 90 -11.03 -3.89 -7.98
CA GLN A 90 -12.22 -3.03 -7.96
C GLN A 90 -12.18 -2.02 -6.81
N TYR A 91 -11.79 -2.47 -5.61
CA TYR A 91 -11.64 -1.60 -4.44
C TYR A 91 -10.59 -0.51 -4.66
N ALA A 92 -9.41 -0.87 -5.19
CA ALA A 92 -8.35 0.09 -5.46
C ALA A 92 -8.78 1.18 -6.47
N LYS A 93 -9.47 0.77 -7.54
CA LYS A 93 -10.08 1.71 -8.50
C LYS A 93 -11.09 2.63 -7.81
N ALA A 94 -11.98 2.06 -6.98
CA ALA A 94 -12.98 2.82 -6.24
C ALA A 94 -12.32 3.84 -5.29
N GLN A 95 -11.23 3.46 -4.62
CA GLN A 95 -10.50 4.38 -3.75
C GLN A 95 -9.94 5.59 -4.49
N ARG A 96 -9.37 5.38 -5.68
CA ARG A 96 -8.90 6.48 -6.50
C ARG A 96 -10.05 7.43 -6.87
N THR A 97 -11.18 6.88 -7.31
CA THR A 97 -12.35 7.72 -7.65
C THR A 97 -12.90 8.45 -6.44
N TYR A 98 -12.88 7.84 -5.25
CA TYR A 98 -13.28 8.48 -4.00
C TYR A 98 -12.38 9.66 -3.65
N ALA A 99 -11.05 9.48 -3.74
CA ALA A 99 -10.10 10.56 -3.52
C ALA A 99 -10.31 11.73 -4.50
N GLU A 100 -10.52 11.43 -5.79
CA GLU A 100 -10.83 12.45 -6.81
C GLU A 100 -12.14 13.19 -6.53
N LEU A 101 -13.19 12.48 -6.13
CA LEU A 101 -14.48 13.06 -5.74
C LEU A 101 -14.35 13.96 -4.52
N LEU A 102 -13.61 13.50 -3.51
CA LEU A 102 -13.45 14.20 -2.26
C LEU A 102 -12.73 15.55 -2.48
N LEU A 103 -11.67 15.57 -3.29
CA LEU A 103 -10.98 16.80 -3.69
C LEU A 103 -11.89 17.76 -4.48
N ARG A 104 -12.79 17.24 -5.32
CA ARG A 104 -13.65 18.05 -6.17
C ARG A 104 -14.80 18.69 -5.41
N TYR A 105 -15.44 17.93 -4.53
CA TYR A 105 -16.62 18.37 -3.80
C TYR A 105 -16.30 18.99 -2.45
N ASN A 106 -15.11 18.74 -1.91
CA ASN A 106 -14.61 19.41 -0.71
C ASN A 106 -13.27 20.12 -0.94
N PRO A 107 -13.22 21.14 -1.82
CA PRO A 107 -11.99 21.85 -2.15
C PRO A 107 -11.42 22.70 -1.00
N GLY A 108 -12.16 22.83 0.11
CA GLY A 108 -11.72 23.51 1.31
C GLY A 108 -11.44 22.57 2.48
N MET A 109 -11.26 21.27 2.21
CA MET A 109 -10.91 20.28 3.23
C MET A 109 -9.56 20.54 3.89
N ASP A 110 -8.62 21.10 3.13
CA ASP A 110 -7.25 21.37 3.57
C ASP A 110 -7.10 22.78 4.18
N MET A 111 -8.16 23.60 4.15
CA MET A 111 -8.15 24.97 4.69
C MET A 111 -8.87 25.00 6.02
N GLU A 112 -8.16 25.40 7.08
CA GLU A 112 -8.74 25.55 8.41
C GLU A 112 -9.88 26.57 8.40
N GLU A 113 -10.93 26.31 9.19
CA GLU A 113 -12.16 27.10 9.19
C GLU A 113 -11.89 28.60 9.41
N GLU A 114 -10.96 28.93 10.31
CA GLU A 114 -10.53 30.30 10.58
C GLU A 114 -9.97 31.01 9.33
N GLU A 115 -9.13 30.34 8.56
CA GLU A 115 -8.58 30.88 7.31
C GLU A 115 -9.67 31.07 6.26
N ARG A 116 -10.66 30.16 6.19
CA ARG A 116 -11.82 30.32 5.30
C ARG A 116 -12.62 31.57 5.66
N ILE A 117 -12.87 31.79 6.96
CA ILE A 117 -13.61 32.96 7.45
C ILE A 117 -12.82 34.24 7.15
N ARG A 118 -11.51 34.26 7.42
CA ARG A 118 -10.63 35.41 7.13
C ARG A 118 -10.61 35.76 5.63
N LEU A 119 -10.48 34.78 4.73
CA LEU A 119 -10.48 35.03 3.29
C LEU A 119 -11.85 35.50 2.78
N THR A 120 -12.94 34.96 3.32
CA THR A 120 -14.30 35.39 2.97
C THR A 120 -14.58 36.80 3.46
N ALA A 121 -14.12 37.15 4.66
CA ALA A 121 -14.16 38.50 5.21
C ALA A 121 -13.36 39.50 4.35
N ARG A 122 -12.12 39.15 3.99
CA ARG A 122 -11.29 39.97 3.10
C ARG A 122 -11.92 40.18 1.73
N ARG A 123 -12.65 39.19 1.21
CA ARG A 123 -13.38 39.31 -0.06
C ARG A 123 -14.43 40.43 -0.03
N VAL A 124 -14.97 40.77 1.14
CA VAL A 124 -15.90 41.90 1.34
C VAL A 124 -15.21 43.15 1.90
N GLY A 125 -13.88 43.17 1.96
CA GLY A 125 -13.10 44.29 2.51
C GLY A 125 -13.16 44.39 4.04
N PHE A 126 -13.52 43.31 4.73
CA PHE A 126 -13.56 43.23 6.19
C PHE A 126 -12.37 42.43 6.70
N ASP A 127 -11.57 43.00 7.60
CA ASP A 127 -10.49 42.25 8.27
C ASP A 127 -10.99 41.71 9.61
N LEU A 128 -10.95 40.38 9.73
CA LEU A 128 -11.41 39.69 10.92
C LEU A 128 -10.36 39.78 12.04
N PRO A 129 -10.74 40.20 13.27
CA PRO A 129 -9.81 40.23 14.39
C PRO A 129 -9.34 38.82 14.77
N GLU A 130 -8.16 38.74 15.39
CA GLU A 130 -7.63 37.49 15.91
C GLU A 130 -8.57 36.93 16.99
N LEU A 131 -9.10 35.74 16.74
CA LEU A 131 -9.90 35.02 17.71
C LEU A 131 -8.95 34.52 18.81
N HIS A 132 -9.33 34.73 20.06
CA HIS A 132 -8.54 34.28 21.20
C HIS A 132 -8.44 32.75 21.20
N ASN A 133 -7.23 32.22 20.96
CA ASN A 133 -6.95 30.80 21.09
C ASN A 133 -6.79 30.43 22.58
N PRO A 134 -7.68 29.60 23.16
CA PRO A 134 -7.64 29.28 24.59
C PRO A 134 -6.38 28.48 25.00
N GLU A 135 -5.61 27.97 24.04
CA GLU A 135 -4.36 27.23 24.28
C GLU A 135 -3.15 28.15 24.49
N GLU A 136 -3.16 29.41 24.04
CA GLU A 136 -2.02 30.33 24.18
C GLU A 136 -1.98 31.06 25.54
N GLY A 137 -3.11 31.12 26.26
CA GLY A 137 -3.23 31.83 27.54
C GLY A 137 -2.74 31.08 28.79
N LYS A 138 -2.32 29.80 28.66
CA LYS A 138 -1.92 28.97 29.82
C LYS A 138 -0.42 29.06 30.19
N GLY A 139 0.39 29.79 29.42
CA GLY A 139 1.85 29.86 29.61
C GLY A 139 2.39 31.09 30.34
N GLN A 140 1.55 32.04 30.77
CA GLN A 140 2.00 33.30 31.39
C GLN A 140 1.41 33.47 32.79
N LYS A 141 1.85 32.63 33.74
CA LYS A 141 1.76 32.90 35.18
C LYS A 141 3.03 32.35 35.83
N GLU A 142 4.09 33.16 35.82
CA GLU A 142 5.15 33.13 36.85
C GLU A 142 4.81 34.20 37.91
#